data_AF-A0A498EM11-F1
#
_entry.id   AF-A0A498EM11-F1
#
_cell.length_a   1.000
_cell.length_b   1.000
_cell.length_c   1.000
_cell.angle_alpha   90.00
_cell.angle_beta   90.00
_cell.angle_gamma   90.00
#
_symmetry.space_group_name_H-M   'P 1'
#
loop_
_entity.id
_entity.type
_entity.pdbx_description
1 polymer ?
#
loop_
_entity_poly.entity_id
_entity_poly.type
_entity_poly.pdbx_seq_one_letter_code
_entity_poly.pdbx_strand_id
1 'polypeptide(L)' 'MCMAKQDADMAERGLLTDREREIVKGEADVSDDYRYRVASRIRNKIDRIDDDVTILEEHRADLLEELREVVCEDD' A
#
# COMPACT_ATOMS: atom_id res chain seq x y z
N MET A 1 -2.41 -5.50 -36.25
CA MET A 1 -1.10 -4.84 -36.05
C MET A 1 -1.42 -3.39 -35.71
N CYS A 2 -1.33 -2.87 -34.49
CA CYS A 2 -0.89 -3.35 -33.19
C CYS A 2 -1.99 -2.97 -32.18
N MET A 3 -2.43 -3.90 -31.31
CA MET A 3 -3.30 -3.54 -30.19
C MET A 3 -2.46 -3.42 -28.92
N ALA A 4 -2.66 -2.28 -28.26
CA ALA A 4 -2.61 -2.04 -26.83
C ALA A 4 -1.32 -2.42 -26.07
N LYS A 5 -0.48 -1.41 -25.83
CA LYS A 5 0.34 -1.35 -24.61
C LYS A 5 0.20 0.01 -23.96
N GLN A 6 -1.00 0.32 -23.48
CA GLN A 6 -1.26 1.36 -22.50
C GLN A 6 -2.45 0.82 -21.72
N ASP A 7 -2.26 0.50 -20.44
CA ASP A 7 -3.29 0.30 -19.38
C ASP A 7 -2.71 -0.58 -18.25
N ALA A 8 -1.60 -0.15 -17.64
CA ALA A 8 -1.07 -0.83 -16.44
C ALA A 8 -0.50 0.12 -15.36
N ASP A 9 -0.52 1.45 -15.57
CA ASP A 9 0.36 2.34 -14.79
C ASP A 9 -0.32 3.52 -14.08
N MET A 10 -1.64 3.58 -13.98
CA MET A 10 -2.32 4.62 -13.18
C MET A 10 -3.46 4.07 -12.32
N ALA A 11 -3.36 2.81 -11.87
CA ALA A 11 -4.18 2.40 -10.73
C ALA A 11 -3.67 3.16 -9.50
N GLU A 12 -4.54 3.93 -8.84
CA GLU A 12 -4.21 4.65 -7.62
C GLU A 12 -3.72 3.63 -6.57
N ARG A 13 -2.49 3.81 -6.08
CA ARG A 13 -1.84 2.86 -5.16
C ARG A 13 -2.10 3.29 -3.73
N GLY A 14 -2.65 2.39 -2.92
CA GLY A 14 -2.63 2.52 -1.46
C GLY A 14 -1.24 2.22 -0.87
N LEU A 15 -1.19 1.62 0.32
CA LEU A 15 0.07 1.31 1.02
C LEU A 15 1.01 0.38 0.21
N LEU A 16 0.44 -0.65 -0.41
CA LEU A 16 1.18 -1.69 -1.13
C LEU A 16 1.08 -1.51 -2.64
N THR A 17 2.21 -1.62 -3.31
CA THR A 17 2.28 -1.83 -4.77
C THR A 17 1.76 -3.23 -5.14
N ASP A 18 1.36 -3.42 -6.39
CA ASP A 18 0.87 -4.72 -6.87
C ASP A 18 1.90 -5.82 -6.67
N ARG A 19 3.17 -5.51 -6.98
CA ARG A 19 4.27 -6.46 -6.78
C ARG A 19 4.50 -6.81 -5.30
N GLU A 20 4.36 -5.84 -4.40
CA GLU A 20 4.44 -6.12 -2.96
C GLU A 20 3.28 -7.02 -2.51
N ARG A 21 2.07 -6.83 -3.06
CA ARG A 21 0.92 -7.71 -2.79
C ARG A 21 1.21 -9.15 -3.24
N GLU A 22 1.69 -9.33 -4.47
CA GLU A 22 2.07 -10.67 -5.00
C GLU A 22 3.12 -11.35 -4.10
N ILE A 23 4.13 -10.60 -3.66
CA ILE A 23 5.19 -11.12 -2.80
C ILE A 23 4.65 -11.50 -1.42
N VAL A 24 3.81 -10.66 -0.81
CA VAL A 24 3.20 -10.94 0.50
C VAL A 24 2.25 -12.13 0.45
N LYS A 25 1.49 -12.29 -0.64
CA LYS A 25 0.61 -13.45 -0.87
C LYS A 25 1.37 -14.76 -1.16
N GLY A 26 2.69 -14.69 -1.37
CA GLY A 26 3.49 -15.84 -1.77
C GLY A 26 3.33 -16.25 -3.24
N GLU A 27 2.65 -15.42 -4.04
CA GLU A 27 2.42 -15.65 -5.47
C GLU A 27 3.67 -15.36 -6.31
N ALA A 28 4.61 -14.57 -5.78
CA ALA A 28 5.89 -14.31 -6.42
C ALA A 28 6.95 -15.37 -6.04
N ASP A 29 7.59 -15.93 -7.07
CA ASP A 29 8.79 -16.77 -6.93
C ASP A 29 10.03 -15.88 -6.72
N VAL A 30 10.37 -15.66 -5.46
CA VAL A 30 11.49 -14.83 -5.01
C VAL A 30 12.13 -15.45 -3.77
N SER A 31 13.41 -15.18 -3.54
CA SER A 31 14.12 -15.72 -2.37
C SER A 31 13.53 -15.22 -1.05
N ASP A 32 13.67 -16.02 0.00
CA ASP A 32 13.22 -15.66 1.35
C ASP A 32 13.87 -14.37 1.87
N ASP A 33 15.16 -14.16 1.58
CA ASP A 33 15.85 -12.90 1.90
C ASP A 33 15.21 -11.69 1.21
N TYR A 34 14.70 -11.86 -0.01
CA TYR A 34 14.01 -10.79 -0.70
C TYR A 34 12.60 -10.56 -0.12
N ARG A 35 11.86 -11.64 0.17
CA ARG A 35 10.57 -11.57 0.88
C ARG A 35 10.69 -10.81 2.21
N TYR A 36 11.72 -11.15 3.00
CA TYR A 36 12.00 -10.48 4.27
C TYR A 36 12.30 -8.99 4.09
N ARG A 37 13.13 -8.62 3.10
CA ARG A 37 13.42 -7.22 2.78
C ARG A 37 12.17 -6.45 2.37
N VAL A 38 11.27 -7.08 1.62
CA VAL A 38 9.98 -6.48 1.23
C VAL A 38 9.11 -6.25 2.47
N ALA A 39 8.98 -7.24 3.36
CA ALA A 39 8.26 -7.05 4.62
C ALA A 39 8.85 -5.91 5.47
N SER A 40 10.18 -5.80 5.54
CA SER A 40 10.85 -4.70 6.25
C SER A 40 10.54 -3.34 5.62
N ARG A 41 10.49 -3.23 4.29
CA ARG A 41 10.09 -1.99 3.62
C ARG A 41 8.64 -1.64 3.91
N ILE A 42 7.75 -2.62 3.92
CA ILE A 42 6.34 -2.41 4.25
C ILE A 42 6.17 -1.89 5.68
N ARG A 43 6.92 -2.42 6.65
CA ARG A 43 6.94 -1.87 8.03
C ARG A 43 7.30 -0.39 8.06
N ASN A 44 8.39 -0.02 7.37
CA ASN A 44 8.78 1.40 7.28
C ASN A 44 7.71 2.27 6.59
N LYS A 45 6.89 1.72 5.70
CA LYS A 45 5.76 2.45 5.11
C LYS A 45 4.64 2.63 6.11
N ILE A 46 4.34 1.59 6.91
CA ILE A 46 3.35 1.67 7.99
C ILE A 46 3.76 2.75 9.00
N ASP A 47 5.03 2.79 9.41
CA ASP A 47 5.52 3.80 10.34
C ASP A 47 5.32 5.22 9.82
N ARG A 48 5.39 5.43 8.49
CA ARG A 48 5.14 6.74 7.86
C ARG A 48 3.67 7.14 7.81
N ILE A 49 2.75 6.18 7.94
CA ILE A 49 1.31 6.49 8.01
C ILE A 49 1.02 7.35 9.25
N ASP A 50 1.81 7.23 10.32
CA ASP A 50 1.67 8.07 11.52
C ASP A 50 1.83 9.56 11.20
N ASP A 51 2.84 9.91 10.40
CA ASP A 51 3.05 11.28 9.91
C ASP A 51 1.87 11.72 9.03
N ASP A 52 1.41 10.86 8.11
CA ASP A 52 0.28 11.15 7.23
C ASP A 52 -1.02 11.37 8.02
N VAL A 53 -1.26 10.54 9.05
CA VAL A 53 -2.42 10.67 9.95
C VAL A 53 -2.39 12.01 10.68
N THR A 54 -1.23 12.44 11.17
CA THR A 54 -1.06 13.74 11.84
C THR A 54 -1.43 14.88 10.88
N ILE A 55 -0.92 14.84 9.64
CA ILE A 55 -1.22 15.85 8.61
C ILE A 55 -2.72 15.86 8.29
N LEU A 56 -3.35 14.70 8.17
CA LEU A 56 -4.78 14.60 7.89
C LEU A 56 -5.61 15.12 9.08
N GLU A 57 -5.24 14.80 10.31
CA GLU A 57 -5.91 15.31 11.52
C GLU A 57 -5.89 16.84 11.57
N GLU A 58 -4.75 17.46 11.25
CA GLU A 58 -4.57 18.91 11.29
C GLU A 58 -5.29 19.65 10.15
N HIS A 59 -5.34 19.05 8.96
CA HIS A 59 -5.75 19.77 7.74
C HIS A 59 -7.01 19.26 7.07
N ARG A 60 -7.32 17.96 7.18
CA ARG A 60 -8.36 17.25 6.45
C ARG A 60 -8.93 16.10 7.26
N ALA A 61 -9.52 16.42 8.41
CA ALA A 61 -10.10 15.43 9.33
C ALA A 61 -11.19 14.57 8.67
N ASP A 62 -11.86 15.08 7.63
CA ASP A 62 -12.79 14.33 6.78
C ASP A 62 -12.14 13.11 6.13
N LEU A 63 -10.94 13.27 5.58
CA LEU A 63 -10.21 12.19 4.93
C LEU A 63 -9.59 11.21 5.94
N LEU A 64 -9.28 11.67 7.15
CA LEU A 64 -8.85 10.79 8.24
C LEU A 64 -9.98 9.88 8.71
N GLU A 65 -11.21 10.38 8.76
CA GLU A 65 -12.41 9.59 9.07
C GLU A 65 -12.61 8.51 8.01
N GLU A 66 -12.58 8.86 6.72
CA GLU A 66 -12.65 7.89 5.61
C GLU A 66 -11.54 6.82 5.69
N LEU A 67 -10.30 7.23 6.02
CA LEU A 67 -9.20 6.28 6.21
C LEU A 67 -9.50 5.31 7.36
N ARG A 68 -9.98 5.82 8.50
CA ARG A 68 -10.32 5.02 9.69
C ARG A 68 -11.43 4.02 9.38
N GLU A 69 -12.47 4.41 8.64
CA GLU A 69 -13.54 3.51 8.20
C GLU A 69 -13.02 2.31 7.38
N VAL A 70 -11.97 2.51 6.58
CA VAL A 70 -11.42 1.44 5.73
C VAL A 70 -10.46 0.52 6.50
N VAL A 71 -9.75 1.02 7.52
CA VAL A 71 -8.71 0.25 8.23
C VAL A 71 -9.17 -0.32 9.57
N CYS A 72 -10.15 0.30 10.21
CA CYS A 72 -10.78 -0.20 11.42
C CYS A 72 -12.03 -0.98 10.99
N GLU A 73 -11.96 -2.31 11.03
CA GLU A 73 -13.19 -3.12 10.96
C GLU A 73 -13.98 -2.87 12.25
N ASP A 74 -15.29 -2.64 12.15
CA ASP A 74 -16.20 -2.61 13.30
C ASP A 74 -16.20 -4.01 13.98
N ASP A 75 -15.25 -4.25 14.89
CA ASP A 75 -15.25 -5.38 15.83
C ASP A 75 -15.96 -5.02 17.14
#